data_AF-A0A415PP68-F1
#
_entry.id   AF-A0A415PP68-F1
#
_cell.length_a   1.000
_cell.length_b   1.000
_cell.length_c   1.000
_cell.angle_alpha   90.00
_cell.angle_beta   90.00
_cell.angle_gamma   90.00
#
_symmetry.space_group_name_H-M   'P 1'
#
loop_
_entity.id
_entity.type
_entity.pdbx_description
1 polymer ?
#
loop_
_entity_poly.entity_id
_entity_poly.type
_entity_poly.pdbx_seq_one_letter_code
_entity_poly.pdbx_strand_id
1 'polypeptide(L)'
;MTMNFKDMNKYKRKCWEFQSEWRYGIVVIPKGEDGSFYMDLHSHLNDLPFKYIDLVIEEDAFKDMEIILGPKMNQKDKYVVKYLVEKYCPTAVVKDSKLRIK
;
A
#
# COMPACT_ATOMS: atom_id res chain seq x y z
N MET A 1 -14.38 -6.64 -26.72
CA MET A 1 -14.22 -7.30 -25.40
C MET A 1 -14.40 -6.23 -24.34
N THR A 2 -15.42 -6.32 -23.48
CA THR A 2 -15.71 -5.30 -22.47
C THR A 2 -14.98 -5.64 -21.18
N MET A 3 -13.92 -4.90 -20.84
CA MET A 3 -13.26 -5.02 -19.54
C MET A 3 -14.16 -4.39 -18.46
N ASN A 4 -14.55 -5.19 -17.46
CA ASN A 4 -15.39 -4.74 -16.35
C ASN A 4 -14.54 -4.55 -15.09
N PHE A 5 -14.26 -3.30 -14.74
CA PHE A 5 -13.48 -2.93 -13.55
C PHE A 5 -14.33 -2.66 -12.31
N LYS A 6 -15.66 -2.87 -12.37
CA LYS A 6 -16.62 -2.44 -11.34
C LYS A 6 -16.31 -2.98 -9.93
N ASP A 7 -15.69 -4.14 -9.88
CA ASP A 7 -15.42 -4.88 -8.64
C ASP A 7 -13.92 -4.95 -8.30
N MET A 8 -13.06 -4.45 -9.19
CA MET A 8 -11.61 -4.51 -9.02
C MET A 8 -11.16 -3.50 -7.96
N ASN A 9 -10.34 -3.94 -7.01
CA ASN A 9 -9.82 -3.15 -5.89
C ASN A 9 -10.87 -2.50 -4.97
N LYS A 10 -12.16 -2.86 -5.12
CA LYS A 10 -13.26 -2.26 -4.35
C LYS A 10 -13.52 -2.95 -3.02
N TYR A 11 -13.39 -4.27 -2.97
CA TYR A 11 -13.85 -5.05 -1.83
C TYR A 11 -12.75 -5.36 -0.82
N LYS A 12 -13.10 -5.11 0.44
CA LYS A 12 -12.33 -5.53 1.61
C LYS A 12 -12.76 -6.92 2.04
N ARG A 13 -11.81 -7.83 2.28
CA ARG A 13 -12.15 -9.15 2.83
C ARG A 13 -12.76 -8.94 4.21
N LYS A 14 -13.86 -9.64 4.52
CA LYS A 14 -14.58 -9.53 5.81
C LYS A 14 -13.67 -9.69 7.04
N CYS A 15 -12.65 -10.54 6.96
CA CYS A 15 -11.70 -10.72 8.06
C CYS A 15 -10.91 -9.45 8.42
N TRP A 16 -10.90 -8.42 7.57
CA TRP A 16 -10.22 -7.15 7.84
C TRP A 16 -11.18 -6.03 8.24
N GLU A 17 -12.49 -6.26 8.26
CA GLU A 17 -13.54 -5.23 8.41
C GLU A 17 -13.31 -4.29 9.61
N PHE A 18 -12.68 -4.80 10.68
CA PHE A 18 -12.33 -4.04 11.88
C PHE A 18 -11.29 -2.92 11.67
N GLN A 19 -10.50 -2.95 10.59
CA GLN A 19 -9.49 -1.91 10.34
C GLN A 19 -10.16 -0.68 9.71
N SER A 20 -9.89 0.51 10.24
CA SER A 20 -10.19 1.75 9.51
C SER A 20 -9.07 1.98 8.51
N GLU A 21 -9.29 1.65 7.24
CA GLU A 21 -8.27 1.78 6.19
C GLU A 21 -8.84 2.50 4.96
N TRP A 22 -7.99 3.25 4.28
CA TRP A 22 -8.22 3.76 2.93
C TRP A 22 -7.41 2.92 1.96
N ARG A 23 -8.05 2.45 0.88
CA ARG A 23 -7.36 1.72 -0.20
C ARG A 23 -7.41 2.54 -1.47
N TYR A 24 -6.24 2.78 -2.04
CA TYR A 24 -6.08 3.46 -3.31
C TYR A 24 -5.68 2.43 -4.36
N GLY A 25 -6.38 2.43 -5.49
CA GLY A 25 -6.05 1.59 -6.65
C GLY A 25 -5.51 2.47 -7.77
N ILE A 26 -4.30 2.20 -8.22
CA ILE A 26 -3.72 2.84 -9.42
C ILE A 26 -3.80 1.82 -10.55
N VAL A 27 -4.43 2.20 -11.64
CA VAL A 27 -4.55 1.37 -12.85
C VAL A 27 -3.85 2.11 -13.97
N VAL A 28 -2.79 1.48 -14.50
CA VAL A 28 -2.04 1.98 -15.67
C VAL A 28 -2.44 1.12 -16.86
N ILE A 29 -2.98 1.75 -17.90
CA ILE A 29 -3.34 1.07 -19.14
C ILE A 29 -2.52 1.71 -20.27
N PRO A 30 -1.51 1.02 -20.81
CA PRO A 30 -0.75 1.54 -21.94
C PRO A 30 -1.65 1.60 -23.19
N LYS A 31 -1.52 2.67 -23.96
CA LYS A 31 -2.23 2.88 -25.22
C LYS A 31 -1.24 3.01 -26.37
N GLY A 32 -1.60 2.46 -27.53
CA GLY A 32 -0.87 2.67 -28.77
C GLY A 32 -1.06 4.07 -29.33
N GLU A 33 -0.23 4.45 -30.28
CA GLU A 33 -0.32 5.75 -30.97
C GLU A 33 -1.65 5.91 -31.73
N ASP A 34 -2.25 4.79 -32.15
CA ASP A 34 -3.57 4.71 -32.79
C ASP A 34 -4.74 4.83 -31.80
N GLY A 35 -4.46 4.95 -30.50
CA GLY A 35 -5.45 5.01 -29.43
C GLY A 35 -6.01 3.66 -28.99
N SER A 36 -5.50 2.55 -29.54
CA SER A 36 -5.88 1.20 -29.10
C SER A 36 -5.25 0.89 -27.74
N PHE A 37 -5.91 0.07 -26.92
CA PHE A 37 -5.35 -0.42 -25.66
C PHE A 37 -4.58 -1.72 -25.90
N TYR A 38 -3.37 -1.81 -25.37
CA TYR A 38 -2.62 -3.06 -25.39
C TYR A 38 -3.22 -4.01 -24.34
N MET A 39 -3.84 -5.09 -24.79
CA MET A 39 -4.40 -6.13 -23.93
C MET A 39 -3.33 -7.07 -23.36
N ASP A 40 -2.21 -7.23 -24.07
CA ASP A 40 -1.04 -7.94 -23.57
C ASP A 40 -0.10 -6.93 -22.90
N LEU A 41 -0.26 -6.74 -21.58
CA LEU A 41 0.62 -5.84 -20.85
C LEU A 41 2.06 -6.36 -20.77
N HIS A 42 2.27 -7.68 -20.75
CA HIS A 42 3.58 -8.26 -20.45
C HIS A 42 4.66 -7.90 -21.48
N SER A 43 4.28 -7.84 -22.76
CA SER A 43 5.16 -7.46 -23.86
C SER A 43 5.47 -5.96 -23.90
N HIS A 44 4.62 -5.11 -23.30
CA HIS A 44 4.71 -3.65 -23.35
C HIS A 44 5.08 -2.99 -22.01
N LEU A 45 5.36 -3.78 -20.96
CA LEU A 45 5.80 -3.23 -19.66
C LEU A 45 7.10 -2.42 -19.76
N ASN A 46 7.98 -2.77 -20.70
CA ASN A 46 9.23 -2.03 -20.94
C ASN A 46 9.03 -0.75 -21.77
N ASP A 47 7.88 -0.60 -22.43
CA ASP A 47 7.55 0.55 -23.29
C ASP A 47 6.89 1.70 -22.51
N LEU A 48 6.68 1.53 -21.21
CA LEU A 48 6.12 2.58 -20.36
C LEU A 48 7.08 3.78 -20.30
N PRO A 49 6.60 5.02 -20.48
CA PRO A 49 7.46 6.21 -20.45
C PRO A 49 7.98 6.56 -19.05
N PHE A 50 7.60 5.77 -18.04
CA PHE A 50 8.02 5.94 -16.66
C PHE A 50 8.27 4.57 -16.02
N LYS A 51 9.22 4.55 -15.09
CA LYS A 51 9.56 3.36 -14.28
C LYS A 51 8.95 3.41 -12.88
N TYR A 52 8.64 4.61 -12.40
CA TYR A 52 8.14 4.87 -11.06
C TYR A 52 6.92 5.79 -11.12
N ILE A 53 5.99 5.59 -10.18
CA ILE A 53 4.89 6.51 -9.91
C ILE A 53 5.08 6.98 -8.48
N ASP A 54 5.60 8.20 -8.32
CA ASP A 54 5.79 8.81 -7.01
C ASP A 54 4.49 9.51 -6.59
N LEU A 55 3.94 9.11 -5.45
CA LEU A 55 2.79 9.75 -4.85
C LEU A 55 3.26 10.75 -3.81
N VAL A 56 2.88 12.01 -3.97
CA VAL A 56 3.12 13.03 -2.96
C VAL A 56 2.19 12.75 -1.79
N ILE A 57 2.77 12.61 -0.61
CA ILE A 57 2.06 12.49 0.66
C ILE A 57 2.20 13.85 1.36
N GLU A 58 1.12 14.34 1.95
CA GLU A 58 1.14 15.56 2.75
C GLU A 58 2.15 15.45 3.89
N GLU A 59 2.88 16.53 4.19
CA GLU A 59 3.94 16.51 5.22
C GLU A 59 3.40 16.16 6.62
N ASP A 60 2.15 16.52 6.90
CA ASP A 60 1.49 16.28 8.18
C ASP A 60 0.74 14.94 8.25
N ALA A 61 0.66 14.17 7.15
CA ALA A 61 -0.02 12.88 7.11
C ALA A 61 0.54 11.87 8.12
N PHE A 62 1.79 12.06 8.55
CA PHE A 62 2.48 11.20 9.50
C PHE A 62 2.48 11.72 10.94
N LYS A 63 2.00 12.94 11.18
CA LYS A 63 2.03 13.59 12.50
C LYS A 63 1.37 12.74 13.58
N ASP A 64 0.24 12.13 13.23
CA ASP A 64 -0.57 11.29 14.12
C ASP A 64 -0.47 9.79 13.78
N MET A 65 0.66 9.37 13.19
CA MET A 65 0.86 7.97 12.80
C MET A 65 0.89 7.04 14.03
N GLU A 66 0.12 5.96 13.98
CA GLU A 66 0.19 4.85 14.93
C GLU A 66 0.65 3.56 14.22
N ILE A 67 1.65 2.89 14.79
CA ILE A 67 2.21 1.64 14.29
C ILE A 67 1.91 0.53 15.30
N ILE A 68 1.16 -0.48 14.88
CA ILE A 68 0.85 -1.67 15.70
C ILE A 68 1.77 -2.82 15.30
N LEU A 69 2.65 -3.23 16.22
CA LEU A 69 3.57 -4.35 16.05
C LEU A 69 2.82 -5.68 16.05
N GLY A 70 3.15 -6.55 15.09
CA GLY A 70 2.49 -7.84 14.94
C GLY A 70 2.65 -8.73 16.18
N PRO A 71 1.64 -9.55 16.54
CA PRO A 71 1.64 -10.34 17.77
C PRO A 71 2.72 -11.43 17.80
N LYS A 72 3.23 -11.85 16.64
CA LYS A 72 4.31 -12.85 16.50
C LYS A 72 5.67 -12.24 16.15
N MET A 73 5.83 -10.91 16.17
CA MET A 73 7.13 -10.28 15.93
C MET A 73 8.11 -10.66 17.04
N ASN A 74 9.33 -11.03 16.64
CA ASN A 74 10.42 -11.26 17.59
C ASN A 74 10.97 -9.92 18.12
N GLN A 75 11.75 -9.97 19.20
CA GLN A 75 12.29 -8.77 19.84
C GLN A 75 13.19 -7.94 18.91
N LYS A 76 14.01 -8.58 18.08
CA LYS A 76 14.94 -7.88 17.16
C LYS A 76 14.17 -7.05 16.15
N ASP A 77 13.13 -7.61 15.54
CA ASP A 77 12.30 -6.90 14.57
C ASP A 77 11.59 -5.71 15.22
N LYS A 78 11.10 -5.87 16.47
CA LYS A 78 10.49 -4.76 17.22
C LYS A 78 11.49 -3.64 17.47
N TYR A 79 12.74 -3.96 17.80
CA TYR A 79 13.81 -2.97 17.96
C TYR A 79 14.10 -2.24 16.65
N VAL A 80 14.16 -2.94 15.53
CA VAL A 80 14.37 -2.33 14.21
C VAL A 80 13.27 -1.32 13.91
N VAL A 81 12.00 -1.66 14.14
CA VAL A 81 10.88 -0.72 13.94
C VAL A 81 11.03 0.52 14.81
N LYS A 82 11.32 0.36 16.11
CA LYS A 82 11.51 1.49 17.02
C LYS A 82 12.66 2.40 16.58
N TYR A 83 13.79 1.81 16.19
CA TYR A 83 14.94 2.56 15.68
C TYR A 83 14.61 3.38 14.42
N LEU A 84 13.84 2.80 13.49
CA LEU A 84 13.39 3.52 12.29
C LEU A 84 12.44 4.67 12.63
N VAL A 85 11.52 4.44 13.56
CA VAL A 85 10.58 5.48 14.04
C VAL A 85 11.34 6.63 14.69
N GLU A 86 12.29 6.34 15.58
CA GLU A 86 13.13 7.36 16.23
C GLU A 86 13.91 8.20 15.21
N LYS A 87 14.31 7.61 14.08
CA LYS A 87 15.10 8.32 13.06
C LYS A 87 14.25 9.14 12.09
N TYR A 88 13.08 8.62 11.69
CA TYR A 88 12.33 9.17 10.55
C TYR A 88 10.98 9.76 10.91
N CYS A 89 10.35 9.33 12.01
CA CYS A 89 9.05 9.86 12.43
C CYS A 89 8.90 9.80 13.96
N PRO A 90 9.66 10.60 14.73
CA PRO A 90 9.71 10.50 16.19
C PRO A 90 8.37 10.74 16.90
N THR A 91 7.41 11.37 16.22
CA THR A 91 6.05 11.62 16.72
C THR A 91 5.15 10.40 16.63
N ALA A 92 5.52 9.37 15.85
CA ALA A 92 4.67 8.20 15.67
C ALA A 92 4.60 7.35 16.95
N VAL A 93 3.41 6.82 17.22
CA VAL A 93 3.16 6.00 18.41
C VAL A 93 3.28 4.52 18.04
N VAL A 94 4.19 3.80 18.71
CA VAL A 94 4.38 2.36 18.49
C VAL A 94 3.72 1.56 19.62
N LYS A 95 2.84 0.63 19.28
CA LYS A 95 2.12 -0.23 20.24
C LYS A 95 2.24 -1.71 19.87
N ASP A 96 2.23 -2.59 20.85
CA ASP A 96 2.11 -4.02 20.62
C ASP A 96 0.66 -4.42 20.30
N SER A 97 0.47 -5.32 19.32
CA SER A 97 -0.84 -5.88 19.04
C SER A 97 -1.41 -6.63 20.24
N LYS A 98 -2.67 -6.34 20.56
CA LYS A 98 -3.45 -7.09 21.57
C LYS A 98 -4.04 -8.38 21.02
N LEU A 99 -3.85 -8.68 19.73
CA LEU A 99 -4.38 -9.87 19.09
C LEU A 99 -3.69 -11.11 19.64
N ARG A 100 -4.48 -11.99 20.27
CA ARG A 100 -4.00 -13.28 20.76
C ARG A 100 -4.15 -14.33 19.67
N ILE A 101 -3.04 -14.69 19.03
CA ILE A 101 -3.00 -15.80 18.07
C ILE A 101 -2.55 -17.05 18.82
N LYS A 102 -3.41 -18.07 18.84
CA LYS A 102 -3.07 -19.40 19.36
C LYS A 102 -2.17 -20.16 18.37
#